data_AF-A0A2H0NZD7-F1
#
_entry.id   AF-A0A2H0NZD7-F1
#
_cell.length_a   1.000
_cell.length_b   1.000
_cell.length_c   1.000
_cell.angle_alpha   90.00
_cell.angle_beta   90.00
_cell.angle_gamma   90.00
#
_symmetry.space_group_name_H-M   'P 1'
#
loop_
_entity.id
_entity.type
_entity.pdbx_description
1 polymer ?
#
loop_
_entity_poly.entity_id
_entity_poly.type
_entity_poly.pdbx_seq_one_letter_code
_entity_poly.pdbx_strand_id
1 'polypeptide(L)'
;MRESLPSIIGHELLGHGLWYGRASKDNLYLAFHYHELNETLARLVGWSIDHELDGRFEEAGTWTYLSDPAHYLSNLKMRLPYYAVTFSQSEMAKPLETLRSRLSAAEQQVEQARKNLASQKTWLPVLDHFSRDHGIAASRFELLRKELSDLEAHYQNEVVNAETIVQEVTGLMNRIEAEPDHASELYLKQASAHPFFERLSAESENLGASLQKAASVAPSSPLRAAPTRPAGQISWEELAKMYQDDVAADAKRAVKHWR
;
A
#
# COMPACT_ATOMS: atom_id res chain seq x y z
N MET A 1 -15.28 -9.06 -0.80
CA MET A 1 -15.36 -9.44 0.63
C MET A 1 -16.11 -8.33 1.34
N ARG A 2 -17.04 -8.65 2.24
CA ARG A 2 -17.76 -7.66 3.06
C ARG A 2 -17.29 -7.88 4.49
N GLU A 3 -16.70 -6.85 5.09
CA GLU A 3 -16.51 -6.79 6.54
C GLU A 3 -17.86 -6.98 7.22
N SER A 4 -17.89 -7.67 8.37
CA SER A 4 -19.12 -7.87 9.11
C SER A 4 -19.56 -6.53 9.73
N LEU A 5 -20.87 -6.27 9.77
CA LEU A 5 -21.40 -5.06 10.41
C LEU A 5 -20.92 -4.91 11.87
N PRO A 6 -20.83 -5.98 12.69
CA PRO A 6 -20.24 -5.90 14.02
C PRO A 6 -18.79 -5.41 14.06
N SER A 7 -17.93 -5.86 13.15
CA SER A 7 -16.53 -5.42 13.09
C SER A 7 -16.37 -3.98 12.66
N ILE A 8 -17.16 -3.53 11.68
CA ILE A 8 -17.22 -2.11 11.29
C ILE A 8 -17.66 -1.24 12.49
N ILE A 9 -18.72 -1.66 13.20
CA ILE A 9 -19.18 -0.93 14.39
C ILE A 9 -18.11 -0.93 15.48
N GLY A 10 -17.40 -2.05 15.65
CA GLY A 10 -16.27 -2.18 16.56
C GLY A 10 -15.15 -1.21 16.25
N HIS A 11 -14.70 -1.19 15.00
CA HIS A 11 -13.68 -0.28 14.48
C HIS A 11 -14.05 1.19 14.76
N GLU A 12 -15.25 1.60 14.37
CA GLU A 12 -15.69 2.99 14.47
C GLU A 12 -15.98 3.42 15.92
N LEU A 13 -16.80 2.67 16.66
CA LEU A 13 -17.26 3.10 17.99
C LEU A 13 -16.25 2.78 19.09
N LEU A 14 -15.70 1.56 19.08
CA LEU A 14 -14.82 1.07 20.15
C LEU A 14 -13.35 1.34 19.84
N GLY A 15 -12.95 1.31 18.57
CA GLY A 15 -11.64 1.73 18.10
C GLY A 15 -11.48 3.24 18.17
N HIS A 16 -12.10 3.98 17.25
CA HIS A 16 -11.97 5.43 17.20
C HIS A 16 -12.65 6.13 18.38
N GLY A 17 -13.94 5.88 18.60
CA GLY A 17 -14.74 6.64 19.57
C GLY A 17 -14.16 6.64 21.00
N LEU A 18 -13.77 5.46 21.49
CA LEU A 18 -13.19 5.31 22.82
C LEU A 18 -11.83 6.03 22.95
N TRP A 19 -10.95 5.90 21.96
CA TRP A 19 -9.62 6.49 22.02
C TRP A 19 -9.61 8.00 21.77
N TYR A 20 -10.50 8.51 20.90
CA TYR A 20 -10.75 9.94 20.83
C TYR A 20 -11.29 10.49 22.15
N GLY A 21 -12.19 9.76 22.83
CA GLY A 21 -12.67 10.14 24.16
C GLY A 21 -11.56 10.18 25.21
N ARG A 22 -10.60 9.26 25.16
CA ARG A 22 -9.41 9.25 26.03
C ARG A 22 -8.46 10.41 25.69
N ALA A 23 -8.12 10.59 24.42
CA ALA A 23 -7.23 11.66 23.95
C ALA A 23 -7.80 13.05 24.29
N SER A 24 -9.11 13.24 24.16
CA SER A 24 -9.77 14.52 24.43
C SER A 24 -9.65 14.97 25.89
N LYS A 25 -9.61 14.03 26.85
CA LYS A 25 -9.43 14.36 28.28
C LYS A 25 -8.08 15.02 28.57
N ASP A 26 -7.07 14.68 27.77
CA ASP A 26 -5.70 15.19 27.88
C ASP A 26 -5.42 16.31 26.85
N ASN A 27 -6.45 16.82 26.14
CA ASN A 27 -6.31 17.78 25.02
C ASN A 27 -5.43 17.28 23.86
N LEU A 28 -5.39 15.96 23.64
CA LEU A 28 -4.58 15.29 22.61
C LEU A 28 -5.38 14.85 21.39
N TYR A 29 -6.65 15.26 21.26
CA TYR A 29 -7.52 14.83 20.16
C TYR A 29 -6.87 15.02 18.78
N LEU A 30 -6.28 16.19 18.52
CA LEU A 30 -5.68 16.50 17.23
C LEU A 30 -4.38 15.71 17.01
N ALA A 31 -3.55 15.53 18.04
CA ALA A 31 -2.34 14.73 17.93
C ALA A 31 -2.67 13.26 17.70
N PHE A 32 -3.71 12.73 18.36
CA PHE A 32 -4.21 11.38 18.14
C PHE A 32 -4.82 11.22 16.75
N HIS A 33 -5.55 12.22 16.22
CA HIS A 33 -6.06 12.19 14.85
C HIS A 33 -4.93 11.93 13.83
N TYR A 34 -3.79 12.62 13.99
CA TYR A 34 -2.62 12.43 13.14
C TYR A 34 -1.72 11.26 13.55
N HIS A 35 -2.05 10.49 14.57
CA HIS A 35 -1.21 9.37 14.99
C HIS A 35 -1.51 8.11 14.16
N GLU A 36 -0.47 7.42 13.70
CA GLU A 36 -0.61 6.22 12.85
C GLU A 36 -1.39 5.08 13.51
N LEU A 37 -1.36 5.02 14.85
CA LEU A 37 -2.10 4.01 15.61
C LEU A 37 -3.59 4.29 15.75
N ASN A 38 -4.10 5.46 15.37
CA ASN A 38 -5.53 5.76 15.45
C ASN A 38 -6.36 4.75 14.65
N GLU A 39 -6.06 4.64 13.35
CA GLU A 39 -6.71 3.68 12.46
C GLU A 39 -6.27 2.24 12.72
N THR A 40 -4.99 2.04 13.03
CA THR A 40 -4.43 0.70 13.26
C THR A 40 -5.06 0.03 14.48
N LEU A 41 -5.21 0.76 15.57
CA LEU A 41 -5.85 0.23 16.76
C LEU A 41 -7.34 -0.01 16.52
N ALA A 42 -8.02 0.87 15.78
CA ALA A 42 -9.41 0.64 15.39
C ALA A 42 -9.57 -0.67 14.60
N ARG A 43 -8.65 -0.94 13.65
CA ARG A 43 -8.60 -2.21 12.92
C ARG A 43 -8.37 -3.39 13.85
N LEU A 44 -7.44 -3.30 14.78
CA LEU A 44 -7.20 -4.37 15.76
C LEU A 44 -8.45 -4.68 16.58
N VAL A 45 -9.22 -3.67 16.97
CA VAL A 45 -10.49 -3.87 17.68
C VAL A 45 -11.52 -4.54 16.76
N GLY A 46 -11.70 -4.07 15.52
CA GLY A 46 -12.58 -4.69 14.54
C GLY A 46 -12.23 -6.16 14.27
N TRP A 47 -10.95 -6.46 14.04
CA TRP A 47 -10.44 -7.82 13.84
C TRP A 47 -10.64 -8.71 15.06
N SER A 48 -10.52 -8.15 16.27
CA SER A 48 -10.78 -8.90 17.51
C SER A 48 -12.24 -9.31 17.59
N ILE A 49 -13.16 -8.41 17.24
CA ILE A 49 -14.61 -8.68 17.23
C ILE A 49 -14.97 -9.70 16.13
N ASP A 50 -14.45 -9.54 14.92
CA ASP A 50 -14.66 -10.53 13.84
C ASP A 50 -14.17 -11.91 14.27
N HIS A 51 -12.99 -11.97 14.89
CA HIS A 51 -12.44 -13.22 15.37
C HIS A 51 -13.31 -13.86 16.46
N GLU A 52 -13.79 -13.09 17.43
CA GLU A 52 -14.65 -13.61 18.50
C GLU A 52 -16.01 -14.13 17.99
N LEU A 53 -16.55 -13.53 16.92
CA LEU A 53 -17.86 -13.91 16.38
C LEU A 53 -17.80 -15.12 15.44
N ASP A 54 -16.88 -15.12 14.48
CA ASP A 54 -16.85 -16.11 13.39
C ASP A 54 -15.60 -17.01 13.40
N GLY A 55 -14.64 -16.77 14.31
CA GLY A 55 -13.45 -17.60 14.48
C GLY A 55 -12.47 -17.57 13.30
N ARG A 56 -12.63 -16.63 12.37
CA ARG A 56 -11.82 -16.53 11.14
C ARG A 56 -11.25 -15.13 10.95
N PHE A 57 -10.03 -15.09 10.41
CA PHE A 57 -9.37 -13.88 9.94
C PHE A 57 -9.44 -13.86 8.42
N GLU A 58 -10.46 -13.19 7.85
CA GLU A 58 -10.65 -13.15 6.40
C GLU A 58 -9.96 -11.96 5.72
N GLU A 59 -9.48 -10.97 6.47
CA GLU A 59 -8.80 -9.81 5.90
C GLU A 59 -7.30 -10.06 5.69
N ALA A 60 -6.83 -9.89 4.45
CA ALA A 60 -5.40 -10.04 4.10
C ALA A 60 -4.48 -9.05 4.85
N GLY A 61 -5.02 -7.89 5.23
CA GLY A 61 -4.32 -6.87 6.02
C GLY A 61 -3.95 -7.34 7.42
N THR A 62 -4.83 -8.11 8.09
CA THR A 62 -4.63 -8.60 9.46
C THR A 62 -3.36 -9.44 9.56
N TRP A 63 -3.18 -10.41 8.66
CA TRP A 63 -2.02 -11.31 8.70
C TRP A 63 -0.71 -10.59 8.41
N THR A 64 -0.73 -9.60 7.52
CA THR A 64 0.45 -8.80 7.21
C THR A 64 0.85 -7.95 8.41
N TYR A 65 -0.12 -7.30 9.06
CA TYR A 65 0.11 -6.54 10.28
C TYR A 65 0.65 -7.43 11.41
N LEU A 66 0.00 -8.56 11.71
CA LEU A 66 0.42 -9.46 12.79
C LEU A 66 1.80 -10.08 12.57
N SER A 67 2.26 -10.17 11.31
CA SER A 67 3.59 -10.70 10.99
C SER A 67 4.70 -9.65 11.16
N ASP A 68 4.46 -8.43 10.70
CA ASP A 68 5.40 -7.31 10.80
C ASP A 68 4.64 -5.96 10.84
N PRO A 69 4.26 -5.49 12.05
CA PRO A 69 3.52 -4.24 12.20
C PRO A 69 4.24 -3.02 11.62
N ALA A 70 5.56 -2.95 11.82
CA ALA A 70 6.36 -1.80 11.40
C ALA A 70 6.44 -1.71 9.87
N HIS A 71 6.68 -2.85 9.21
CA HIS A 71 6.67 -2.91 7.74
C HIS A 71 5.27 -2.61 7.18
N TYR A 72 4.22 -3.15 7.80
CA TYR A 72 2.84 -2.87 7.40
C TYR A 72 2.52 -1.37 7.44
N LEU A 73 2.79 -0.70 8.56
CA LEU A 73 2.51 0.74 8.71
C LEU A 73 3.35 1.59 7.75
N SER A 74 4.63 1.25 7.59
CA SER A 74 5.49 1.90 6.60
C SER A 74 4.92 1.79 5.19
N ASN A 75 4.47 0.59 4.80
CA ASN A 75 3.85 0.37 3.49
C ASN A 75 2.55 1.16 3.30
N LEU A 76 1.71 1.29 4.34
CA LEU A 76 0.49 2.08 4.25
C LEU A 76 0.78 3.56 4.01
N LYS A 77 1.77 4.13 4.71
CA LYS A 77 2.20 5.53 4.52
C LYS A 77 2.67 5.83 3.09
N MET A 78 3.21 4.81 2.40
CA MET A 78 3.70 4.93 1.02
C MET A 78 2.62 4.69 -0.04
N ARG A 79 1.45 4.16 0.33
CA ARG A 79 0.45 3.70 -0.64
C ARG A 79 -0.93 4.33 -0.47
N LEU A 80 -1.25 4.80 0.73
CA LEU A 80 -2.56 5.35 1.07
C LEU A 80 -2.43 6.81 1.52
N PRO A 81 -3.13 7.75 0.84
CA PRO A 81 -3.08 9.18 1.16
C PRO A 81 -3.35 9.51 2.62
N TYR A 82 -4.36 8.88 3.23
CA TYR A 82 -4.69 9.08 4.64
C TYR A 82 -3.49 8.82 5.57
N TYR A 83 -2.81 7.69 5.39
CA TYR A 83 -1.67 7.33 6.24
C TYR A 83 -0.44 8.19 5.97
N ALA A 84 -0.29 8.72 4.76
CA ALA A 84 0.85 9.54 4.41
C ALA A 84 0.94 10.85 5.22
N VAL A 85 -0.15 11.31 5.82
CA VAL A 85 -0.16 12.48 6.72
C VAL A 85 -0.18 12.12 8.20
N THR A 86 -0.09 10.82 8.53
CA THR A 86 0.00 10.36 9.92
C THR A 86 1.46 10.24 10.38
N PHE A 87 1.64 10.23 11.70
CA PHE A 87 2.93 10.19 12.37
C PHE A 87 2.98 9.05 13.38
N SER A 88 4.14 8.39 13.46
CA SER A 88 4.52 7.67 14.68
C SER A 88 4.84 8.67 15.80
N GLN A 89 4.97 8.18 17.03
CA GLN A 89 5.39 9.02 18.16
C GLN A 89 6.74 9.72 17.90
N SER A 90 7.72 9.01 17.34
CA SER A 90 9.04 9.59 17.03
C SER A 90 8.98 10.59 15.87
N GLU A 91 8.07 10.40 14.92
CA GLU A 91 7.85 11.34 13.82
C GLU A 91 7.15 12.63 14.26
N MET A 92 6.23 12.56 15.23
CA MET A 92 5.57 13.74 15.82
C MET A 92 6.55 14.69 16.53
N ALA A 93 7.69 14.18 17.00
CA ALA A 93 8.76 15.01 17.57
C ALA A 93 9.47 15.89 16.52
N LYS A 94 9.26 15.60 15.23
CA LYS A 94 9.85 16.33 14.09
C LYS A 94 8.94 16.30 12.85
N PRO A 95 7.72 16.84 12.95
CA PRO A 95 6.67 16.56 11.97
C PRO A 95 6.98 17.15 10.59
N LEU A 96 7.51 18.38 10.51
CA LEU A 96 7.88 18.98 9.22
C LEU A 96 9.06 18.26 8.54
N GLU A 97 10.05 17.79 9.29
CA GLU A 97 11.15 16.99 8.75
C GLU A 97 10.63 15.67 8.16
N THR A 98 9.76 14.99 8.91
CA THR A 98 9.09 13.76 8.47
C THR A 98 8.31 14.00 7.19
N LEU A 99 7.47 15.06 7.13
CA LEU A 99 6.66 15.36 5.94
C LEU A 99 7.54 15.69 4.73
N ARG A 100 8.64 16.44 4.90
CA ARG A 100 9.60 16.71 3.80
C ARG A 100 10.24 15.44 3.25
N SER A 101 10.68 14.54 4.13
CA SER A 101 11.23 13.24 3.72
C SER A 101 10.18 12.42 2.96
N ARG A 102 8.93 12.46 3.40
CA ARG A 102 7.83 11.70 2.81
C ARG A 102 7.39 12.28 1.46
N LEU A 103 7.38 13.61 1.33
CA LEU A 103 7.16 14.30 0.06
C LEU A 103 8.20 13.87 -0.98
N SER A 104 9.49 13.90 -0.62
CA SER A 104 10.56 13.48 -1.51
C SER A 104 10.42 12.02 -1.96
N ALA A 105 10.05 11.13 -1.04
CA ALA A 105 9.81 9.72 -1.37
C ALA A 105 8.59 9.54 -2.29
N ALA A 106 7.50 10.27 -2.05
CA ALA A 106 6.30 10.21 -2.86
C ALA A 106 6.54 10.74 -4.28
N GLU A 107 7.29 11.83 -4.44
CA GLU A 107 7.67 12.35 -5.76
C GLU A 107 8.50 11.34 -6.56
N GLN A 108 9.45 10.66 -5.91
CA GLN A 108 10.21 9.58 -6.55
C GLN A 108 9.31 8.41 -6.96
N GLN A 109 8.32 8.08 -6.14
CA GLN A 109 7.35 7.03 -6.45
C GLN A 109 6.46 7.40 -7.64
N VAL A 110 6.00 8.64 -7.75
CA VAL A 110 5.26 9.13 -8.93
C VAL A 110 6.10 8.93 -10.19
N GLU A 111 7.36 9.36 -10.17
CA GLU A 111 8.25 9.22 -11.32
C GLU A 111 8.52 7.76 -11.67
N GLN A 112 8.73 6.89 -10.68
CA GLN A 112 8.93 5.47 -10.91
C GLN A 112 7.66 4.78 -11.45
N ALA A 113 6.49 5.11 -10.91
CA ALA A 113 5.22 4.55 -11.37
C ALA A 113 4.91 4.98 -12.82
N ARG A 114 5.19 6.23 -13.18
CA ARG A 114 5.09 6.71 -14.57
C ARG A 114 6.06 5.99 -15.51
N LYS A 115 7.31 5.75 -15.10
CA LYS A 115 8.28 4.96 -15.87
C LYS A 115 7.81 3.52 -16.06
N ASN A 116 7.29 2.89 -15.01
CA ASN A 116 6.75 1.53 -15.10
C ASN A 116 5.55 1.47 -16.04
N LEU A 117 4.62 2.41 -15.93
CA LEU A 117 3.47 2.53 -16.83
C LEU A 117 3.90 2.71 -18.28
N ALA A 118 4.86 3.59 -18.56
CA ALA A 118 5.40 3.80 -19.89
C ALA A 118 6.10 2.53 -20.43
N SER A 119 6.87 1.85 -19.58
CA SER A 119 7.54 0.60 -19.95
C SER A 119 6.56 -0.53 -20.22
N GLN A 120 5.41 -0.59 -19.56
CA GLN A 120 4.41 -1.62 -19.86
C GLN A 120 3.76 -1.42 -21.22
N LYS A 121 3.52 -0.16 -21.61
CA LYS A 121 2.92 0.19 -22.90
C LYS A 121 3.75 -0.24 -24.11
N THR A 122 5.05 -0.51 -23.94
CA THR A 122 5.91 -0.96 -25.05
C THR A 122 5.71 -2.43 -25.41
N TRP A 123 5.13 -3.25 -24.52
CA TRP A 123 4.96 -4.68 -24.75
C TRP A 123 3.76 -5.03 -25.64
N LEU A 124 2.69 -4.22 -25.63
CA LEU A 124 1.53 -4.45 -26.51
C LEU A 124 1.92 -4.46 -28.00
N PRO A 125 2.68 -3.48 -28.52
CA PRO A 125 3.23 -3.54 -29.87
C PRO A 125 4.08 -4.78 -30.18
N VAL A 126 4.81 -5.30 -29.19
CA VAL A 126 5.62 -6.52 -29.36
C VAL A 126 4.71 -7.74 -29.59
N LEU A 127 3.63 -7.87 -28.82
CA LEU A 127 2.63 -8.94 -29.01
C LEU A 127 1.98 -8.85 -30.41
N ASP A 128 1.65 -7.62 -30.84
CA ASP A 128 1.05 -7.37 -32.15
C ASP A 128 2.02 -7.69 -33.29
N HIS A 129 3.30 -7.33 -33.15
CA HIS A 129 4.37 -7.65 -34.10
C HIS A 129 4.51 -9.16 -34.30
N PHE A 130 4.59 -9.96 -33.23
CA PHE A 130 4.69 -11.41 -33.35
C PHE A 130 3.44 -12.05 -33.96
N SER A 131 2.27 -11.46 -33.72
CA SER A 131 1.03 -11.94 -34.33
C SER A 131 0.99 -11.65 -35.83
N ARG A 132 1.38 -10.44 -36.24
CA ARG A 132 1.29 -9.96 -37.62
C ARG A 132 2.43 -10.45 -38.50
N ASP A 133 3.67 -10.33 -38.03
CA ASP A 133 4.87 -10.45 -38.85
C ASP A 133 5.48 -11.87 -38.75
N HIS A 134 5.21 -12.59 -37.65
CA HIS A 134 5.67 -13.96 -37.43
C HIS A 134 4.55 -15.01 -37.48
N GLY A 135 3.30 -14.58 -37.74
CA GLY A 135 2.15 -15.48 -37.94
C GLY A 135 1.73 -16.27 -36.70
N ILE A 136 2.13 -15.84 -35.50
CA ILE A 136 1.73 -16.51 -34.26
C ILE A 136 0.27 -16.17 -33.97
N ALA A 137 -0.56 -17.18 -33.70
CA ALA A 137 -1.97 -16.96 -33.41
C ALA A 137 -2.14 -16.02 -32.20
N ALA A 138 -2.88 -14.91 -32.39
CA ALA A 138 -3.10 -13.89 -31.37
C ALA A 138 -3.70 -14.45 -30.07
N SER A 139 -4.49 -15.53 -30.16
CA SER A 139 -5.08 -16.23 -29.01
C SER A 139 -4.04 -16.81 -28.04
N ARG A 140 -2.80 -17.07 -28.50
CA ARG A 140 -1.70 -17.54 -27.64
C ARG A 140 -1.16 -16.46 -26.70
N PHE A 141 -1.51 -15.19 -26.94
CA PHE A 141 -1.11 -14.04 -26.13
C PHE A 141 -2.25 -13.50 -25.25
N GLU A 142 -3.42 -14.13 -25.22
CA GLU A 142 -4.59 -13.64 -24.47
C GLU A 142 -4.29 -13.41 -22.99
N LEU A 143 -3.60 -14.35 -22.34
CA LEU A 143 -3.22 -14.20 -20.94
C LEU A 143 -2.25 -13.03 -20.73
N LEU A 144 -1.22 -12.90 -21.59
CA LEU A 144 -0.26 -11.80 -21.51
C LEU A 144 -0.93 -10.44 -21.74
N ARG A 145 -1.91 -10.34 -22.65
CA ARG A 145 -2.69 -9.11 -22.84
C ARG A 145 -3.52 -8.76 -21.61
N LYS A 146 -4.14 -9.77 -20.99
CA LYS A 146 -4.88 -9.57 -19.74
C LYS A 146 -3.93 -9.09 -18.62
N GLU A 147 -2.79 -9.77 -18.45
CA GLU A 147 -1.78 -9.39 -17.45
C GLU A 147 -1.26 -7.96 -17.70
N LEU A 148 -1.00 -7.58 -18.96
CA LEU A 148 -0.62 -6.22 -19.33
C LEU A 148 -1.70 -5.19 -19.00
N SER A 149 -2.97 -5.49 -19.27
CA SER A 149 -4.09 -4.62 -18.92
C SER A 149 -4.23 -4.47 -17.40
N ASP A 150 -4.07 -5.56 -16.65
CA ASP A 150 -4.11 -5.57 -15.19
C ASP A 150 -2.94 -4.75 -14.61
N LEU A 151 -1.73 -4.88 -15.18
CA LEU A 151 -0.55 -4.10 -14.81
C LEU A 151 -0.68 -2.62 -15.18
N GLU A 152 -1.25 -2.29 -16.33
CA GLU A 152 -1.51 -0.90 -16.71
C GLU A 152 -2.47 -0.25 -15.71
N ALA A 153 -3.60 -0.89 -15.41
CA ALA A 153 -4.54 -0.38 -14.41
C ALA A 153 -3.89 -0.24 -13.02
N HIS A 154 -3.05 -1.22 -12.64
CA HIS A 154 -2.29 -1.15 -11.40
C HIS A 154 -1.37 0.07 -11.35
N TYR A 155 -0.50 0.28 -12.35
CA TYR A 155 0.42 1.44 -12.35
C TYR A 155 -0.29 2.77 -12.51
N GLN A 156 -1.41 2.83 -13.24
CA GLN A 156 -2.25 4.04 -13.27
C GLN A 156 -2.76 4.40 -11.86
N ASN A 157 -3.27 3.42 -11.12
CA ASN A 157 -3.69 3.63 -9.73
C ASN A 157 -2.51 4.01 -8.83
N GLU A 158 -1.32 3.43 -9.02
CA GLU A 158 -0.13 3.83 -8.27
C GLU A 158 0.27 5.29 -8.52
N VAL A 159 0.20 5.75 -9.78
CA VAL A 159 0.44 7.16 -10.12
C VAL A 159 -0.57 8.06 -9.39
N VAL A 160 -1.87 7.77 -9.51
CA VAL A 160 -2.93 8.57 -8.86
C VAL A 160 -2.75 8.61 -7.35
N ASN A 161 -2.48 7.48 -6.72
CA ASN A 161 -2.28 7.41 -5.27
C ASN A 161 -1.04 8.19 -4.83
N ALA A 162 0.09 8.04 -5.53
CA ALA A 162 1.31 8.76 -5.20
C ALA A 162 1.17 10.27 -5.43
N GLU A 163 0.48 10.71 -6.48
CA GLU A 163 0.16 12.12 -6.70
C GLU A 163 -0.77 12.68 -5.61
N THR A 164 -1.75 11.89 -5.16
CA THR A 164 -2.63 12.28 -4.05
C THR A 164 -1.83 12.39 -2.74
N ILE A 165 -0.89 11.48 -2.49
CA ILE A 165 0.03 11.58 -1.35
C ILE A 165 0.85 12.87 -1.42
N VAL A 166 1.42 13.20 -2.58
CA VAL A 166 2.16 14.46 -2.78
C VAL A 166 1.27 15.67 -2.44
N GLN A 167 0.02 15.68 -2.90
CA GLN A 167 -0.94 16.75 -2.61
C GLN A 167 -1.26 16.87 -1.12
N GLU A 168 -1.60 15.78 -0.45
CA GLU A 168 -1.97 15.77 0.97
C GLU A 168 -0.80 16.18 1.87
N VAL A 169 0.40 15.63 1.62
CA VAL A 169 1.61 15.96 2.37
C VAL A 169 1.99 17.42 2.16
N THR A 170 2.00 17.90 0.92
CA THR A 170 2.27 19.31 0.61
C THR A 170 1.25 20.23 1.26
N GLY A 171 -0.04 19.87 1.19
CA GLY A 171 -1.13 20.63 1.80
C GLY A 171 -0.99 20.73 3.32
N LEU A 172 -0.67 19.63 4.00
CA LEU A 172 -0.43 19.65 5.44
C LEU A 172 0.82 20.46 5.80
N MET A 173 1.93 20.28 5.08
CA MET A 173 3.15 21.08 5.28
C MET A 173 2.87 22.57 5.17
N ASN A 174 2.24 23.00 4.07
CA ASN A 174 1.93 24.40 3.83
C ASN A 174 1.02 24.99 4.92
N ARG A 175 0.05 24.21 5.43
CA ARG A 175 -0.79 24.65 6.56
C ARG A 175 0.05 24.89 7.81
N ILE A 176 0.89 23.94 8.21
CA ILE A 176 1.74 24.05 9.41
C ILE A 176 2.75 25.21 9.26
N GLU A 177 3.33 25.38 8.07
CA GLU A 177 4.31 26.44 7.80
C GLU A 177 3.68 27.83 7.75
N ALA A 178 2.40 27.95 7.37
CA ALA A 178 1.67 29.21 7.31
C ALA A 178 1.11 29.68 8.66
N GLU A 179 1.08 28.81 9.67
CA GLU A 179 0.58 29.16 10.99
C GLU A 179 1.54 30.12 11.73
N PRO A 180 1.01 31.15 12.42
CA PRO A 180 1.81 31.95 13.33
C PRO A 180 2.53 31.06 14.35
N ASP A 181 3.82 31.32 14.54
CA ASP A 181 4.70 30.59 15.47
C ASP A 181 4.76 29.06 15.26
N HIS A 182 4.31 28.55 14.10
CA HIS A 182 4.24 27.11 13.80
C HIS A 182 3.49 26.31 14.88
N ALA A 183 2.35 26.84 15.34
CA ALA A 183 1.60 26.31 16.48
C ALA A 183 1.31 24.79 16.40
N SER A 184 0.88 24.27 15.26
CA SER A 184 0.62 22.83 15.06
C SER A 184 1.89 21.99 15.15
N GLU A 185 3.03 22.48 14.63
CA GLU A 185 4.31 21.78 14.78
C GLU A 185 4.70 21.70 16.25
N LEU A 186 4.63 22.82 16.98
CA LEU A 186 4.94 22.87 18.41
C LEU A 186 4.01 21.96 19.22
N TYR A 187 2.72 21.96 18.90
CA TYR A 187 1.73 21.11 19.54
C TYR A 187 2.05 19.62 19.34
N LEU A 188 2.33 19.18 18.11
CA LEU A 188 2.70 17.78 17.84
C LEU A 188 3.99 17.37 18.55
N LYS A 189 5.00 18.26 18.59
CA LYS A 189 6.25 18.04 19.34
C LYS A 189 6.03 17.90 20.84
N GLN A 190 5.14 18.70 21.42
CA GLN A 190 4.79 18.59 22.84
C GLN A 190 4.00 17.31 23.11
N ALA A 191 3.03 17.01 22.25
CA ALA A 191 2.20 15.82 22.34
C ALA A 191 3.02 14.53 22.24
N SER A 192 4.10 14.48 21.44
CA SER A 192 4.94 13.29 21.30
C SER A 192 5.61 12.85 22.60
N ALA A 193 5.79 13.76 23.56
CA ALA A 193 6.35 13.45 24.88
C ALA A 193 5.28 13.06 25.91
N HIS A 194 3.99 13.09 25.55
CA HIS A 194 2.92 12.78 26.49
C HIS A 194 2.79 11.26 26.71
N PRO A 195 2.65 10.78 27.96
CA PRO A 195 2.51 9.34 28.27
C PRO A 195 1.29 8.65 27.64
N PHE A 196 0.37 9.41 27.05
CA PHE A 196 -0.79 8.88 26.31
C PHE A 196 -0.34 7.99 25.15
N PHE A 197 0.68 8.39 24.38
CA PHE A 197 1.11 7.65 23.20
C PHE A 197 1.87 6.38 23.55
N GLU A 198 2.60 6.37 24.67
CA GLU A 198 3.19 5.13 25.22
C GLU A 198 2.10 4.12 25.60
N ARG A 199 1.03 4.58 26.27
CA ARG A 199 -0.13 3.71 26.59
C ARG A 199 -0.86 3.22 25.34
N LEU A 200 -0.98 4.06 24.32
CA LEU A 200 -1.60 3.70 23.04
C LEU A 200 -0.80 2.61 22.33
N SER A 201 0.52 2.74 22.27
CA SER A 201 1.42 1.74 21.69
C SER A 201 1.33 0.41 22.45
N ALA A 202 1.39 0.45 23.78
CA ALA A 202 1.26 -0.75 24.61
C ALA A 202 -0.08 -1.46 24.40
N GLU A 203 -1.19 -0.73 24.23
CA GLU A 203 -2.48 -1.36 23.91
C GLU A 203 -2.46 -2.03 22.53
N SER A 204 -1.95 -1.33 21.51
CA SER A 204 -1.84 -1.87 20.16
C SER A 204 -1.03 -3.18 20.13
N GLU A 205 0.08 -3.22 20.87
CA GLU A 205 0.91 -4.42 21.04
C GLU A 205 0.15 -5.54 21.76
N ASN A 206 -0.56 -5.23 22.85
CA ASN A 206 -1.34 -6.22 23.60
C ASN A 206 -2.48 -6.83 22.76
N LEU A 207 -3.20 -6.00 22.00
CA LEU A 207 -4.25 -6.46 21.09
C LEU A 207 -3.67 -7.30 19.96
N GLY A 208 -2.58 -6.84 19.34
CA GLY A 208 -1.87 -7.60 18.30
C GLY A 208 -1.40 -8.97 18.78
N ALA A 209 -0.77 -9.03 19.96
CA ALA A 209 -0.33 -10.29 20.55
C ALA A 209 -1.51 -11.23 20.89
N SER A 210 -2.61 -10.68 21.39
CA SER A 210 -3.83 -11.44 21.69
C SER A 210 -4.44 -12.04 20.42
N LEU A 211 -4.55 -11.23 19.36
CA LEU A 211 -5.01 -11.68 18.05
C LEU A 211 -4.10 -12.74 17.44
N GLN A 212 -2.77 -12.55 17.49
CA GLN A 212 -1.80 -13.52 16.99
C GLN A 212 -1.91 -14.86 17.71
N LYS A 213 -2.10 -14.84 19.03
CA LYS A 213 -2.35 -16.05 19.82
C LYS A 213 -3.65 -16.72 19.39
N ALA A 214 -4.72 -15.97 19.21
CA ALA A 214 -6.02 -16.51 18.82
C ALA A 214 -5.98 -17.11 17.39
N ALA A 215 -5.28 -16.44 16.48
CA ALA A 215 -4.95 -16.90 15.13
C ALA A 215 -4.17 -18.22 15.09
N SER A 216 -3.24 -18.43 16.02
CA SER A 216 -2.41 -19.67 16.06
C SER A 216 -3.22 -20.94 16.37
N VAL A 217 -4.44 -20.78 16.88
CA VAL A 217 -5.36 -21.87 17.25
C VAL A 217 -6.43 -22.10 16.16
N ALA A 218 -6.59 -21.15 15.23
CA ALA A 218 -7.58 -21.24 14.17
C ALA A 218 -7.12 -22.19 13.04
N PRO A 219 -8.03 -22.97 12.41
CA PRO A 219 -7.69 -23.78 11.25
C PRO A 219 -7.17 -22.88 10.13
N SER A 220 -5.97 -23.17 9.60
CA SER A 220 -5.43 -22.43 8.46
C SER A 220 -6.35 -22.62 7.25
N SER A 221 -6.83 -21.50 6.70
CA SER A 221 -7.54 -21.54 5.42
C SER A 221 -6.55 -22.01 4.34
N PRO A 222 -6.88 -23.04 3.53
CA PRO A 222 -5.97 -23.50 2.51
C PRO A 222 -5.67 -22.36 1.55
N LEU A 223 -4.39 -22.02 1.42
CA LEU A 223 -3.90 -21.11 0.38
C LEU A 223 -4.44 -21.61 -0.95
N ARG A 224 -5.25 -20.79 -1.64
CA ARG A 224 -5.71 -21.11 -2.99
C ARG A 224 -4.47 -21.31 -3.84
N ALA A 225 -4.34 -22.51 -4.42
CA ALA A 225 -3.30 -22.77 -5.41
C ALA A 225 -3.42 -21.72 -6.52
N ALA A 226 -2.28 -21.20 -6.96
CA ALA A 226 -2.24 -20.30 -8.11
C ALA A 226 -2.92 -21.00 -9.30
N PRO A 227 -3.82 -20.31 -10.04
CA PRO A 227 -4.42 -20.92 -11.21
C PRO A 227 -3.32 -21.35 -12.19
N THR A 228 -3.39 -22.58 -12.65
CA THR A 228 -2.45 -23.10 -13.65
C THR A 228 -2.69 -22.41 -14.99
N ARG A 229 -1.62 -21.97 -15.65
CA ARG A 229 -1.69 -21.34 -16.98
C ARG A 229 -2.31 -22.34 -17.99
N PRO A 230 -3.32 -21.94 -18.77
CA PRO A 230 -3.89 -22.81 -19.80
C PRO A 230 -2.84 -23.27 -20.82
N ALA A 231 -2.95 -24.51 -21.29
CA ALA A 231 -2.03 -25.05 -22.27
C ALA A 231 -2.02 -24.21 -23.56
N GLY A 232 -0.82 -23.99 -24.13
CA GLY A 232 -0.65 -23.26 -25.40
C GLY A 232 -0.51 -21.73 -25.30
N GLN A 233 -0.74 -21.15 -24.11
CA GLN A 233 -0.47 -19.74 -23.82
C GLN A 233 1.03 -19.48 -23.69
N ILE A 234 1.50 -18.39 -24.28
CA ILE A 234 2.90 -17.96 -24.23
C ILE A 234 3.18 -17.31 -22.87
N SER A 235 4.34 -17.61 -22.28
CA SER A 235 4.83 -16.97 -21.04
C SER A 235 5.57 -15.66 -21.28
N TRP A 236 5.81 -14.91 -20.20
CA TRP A 236 6.70 -13.75 -20.26
C TRP A 236 8.13 -14.11 -20.65
N GLU A 237 8.66 -15.23 -20.14
CA GLU A 237 10.00 -15.72 -20.47
C GLU A 237 10.10 -16.13 -21.95
N GLU A 238 9.07 -16.82 -22.46
CA GLU A 238 8.97 -17.19 -23.87
C GLU A 238 8.87 -15.95 -24.76
N LEU A 239 8.01 -14.99 -24.41
CA LEU A 239 7.90 -13.72 -25.15
C LEU A 239 9.22 -12.93 -25.15
N ALA A 240 9.88 -12.83 -23.99
CA ALA A 240 11.15 -12.12 -23.87
C ALA A 240 12.23 -12.79 -24.73
N LYS A 241 12.28 -14.11 -24.75
CA LYS A 241 13.19 -14.86 -25.62
C LYS A 241 12.89 -14.63 -27.10
N MET A 242 11.61 -14.72 -27.50
CA MET A 242 11.17 -14.46 -28.87
C MET A 242 11.60 -13.06 -29.32
N TYR A 243 11.37 -12.05 -28.48
CA TYR A 243 11.76 -10.66 -28.75
C TYR A 243 13.28 -10.49 -28.89
N GLN A 244 14.07 -11.11 -28.01
CA GLN A 244 15.54 -11.07 -28.10
C GLN A 244 16.05 -11.72 -29.39
N ASP A 245 15.48 -12.86 -29.78
CA ASP A 245 15.88 -13.59 -30.99
C ASP A 245 15.55 -12.78 -32.26
N ASP A 246 14.39 -12.11 -32.28
CA ASP A 246 13.95 -11.27 -33.39
C ASP A 246 14.82 -10.01 -33.56
N VAL A 247 15.08 -9.28 -32.48
CA VAL A 247 16.00 -8.11 -32.49
C VAL A 247 17.39 -8.51 -32.95
N ALA A 248 17.90 -9.67 -32.53
CA ALA A 248 19.20 -10.18 -32.96
C ALA A 248 19.23 -10.57 -34.44
N ALA A 249 18.11 -11.08 -34.99
CA ALA A 249 17.98 -11.42 -36.41
C ALA A 249 17.96 -10.16 -37.29
N ASP A 250 17.23 -9.12 -36.88
CA ASP A 250 17.15 -7.86 -37.61
C ASP A 250 18.47 -7.08 -37.58
N ALA A 251 19.17 -7.07 -36.45
CA ALA A 251 20.52 -6.50 -36.39
C ALA A 251 21.50 -7.17 -37.38
N LYS A 252 21.41 -8.50 -37.54
CA LYS A 252 22.22 -9.25 -38.52
C LYS A 252 21.83 -8.95 -39.96
N ARG A 253 20.53 -8.73 -40.24
CA ARG A 253 20.04 -8.35 -41.58
C ARG A 253 20.50 -6.95 -41.97
N ALA A 254 20.44 -5.99 -41.04
CA ALA A 254 20.93 -4.64 -41.25
C ALA A 254 22.42 -4.68 -41.67
N VAL A 255 23.29 -5.36 -40.93
CA VAL A 255 24.74 -5.46 -41.25
C VAL A 255 25.02 -6.11 -42.60
N LYS A 256 24.18 -7.05 -43.07
CA LYS A 256 24.34 -7.71 -44.38
C LYS A 256 24.00 -6.81 -45.57
N HIS A 257 23.17 -5.79 -45.41
CA HIS A 257 22.80 -4.87 -46.49
C HIS A 257 23.79 -3.72 -46.71
N TRP A 258 24.80 -3.57 -45.84
CA TRP A 258 25.85 -2.56 -45.93
C TRP A 258 27.22 -3.12 -46.39
N ARG A 259 27.26 -4.35 -46.92
CA ARG A 259 28.45 -4.97 -47.53
C ARG A 259 28.16 -5.31 -48.98
#